data_AF-A0AAV8ENY0-F1
#
_entry.id   AF-A0AAV8ENY0-F1
#
_cell.length_a   1.000
_cell.length_b   1.000
_cell.length_c   1.000
_cell.angle_alpha   90.00
_cell.angle_beta   90.00
_cell.angle_gamma   90.00
#
_symmetry.space_group_name_H-M   'P 1'
#
loop_
_entity.id
_entity.type
_entity.pdbx_description
1 polymer ?
#
loop_
_entity_poly.entity_id
_entity_poly.type
_entity_poly.pdbx_seq_one_letter_code
_entity_poly.pdbx_strand_id
1 'polypeptide(L)'
;MGMTRDVIRSSLNGFFKGYQAFTTIAAIFVFPASLSVLLSESFIPSSTSVIAALSIRLHSLFQAAGFPETKFFSLLNIKLSQTIFSFCMSLPFTLTFLLLAKSCVIQIFRDSPRYGQLVVPHFSKFLPIYPSLFSTHIFNIFVFLSSNVTTLSLLFLLFNGADLFGLKSDAYVILLSVIGAIVYSVFIATTTVICNLATIISGMENCDGYISILKACILTRGRIATALALALPTNIGMTIMEALFQFRIMRQYRISGNFSPAIMWEAFSITYIHSILMVIEIIVSCMYYRRCMLLDCTNGEEEVEEEWRELQPEDKASCFV
;
A
#
# COMPACT_ATOMS: atom_id res chain seq x y z
N MET A 1 0.76 -15.42 15.53
CA MET A 1 1.62 -14.24 15.80
C MET A 1 3.09 -14.43 15.44
N GLY A 2 3.64 -15.66 15.41
CA GLY A 2 5.05 -15.92 15.05
C GLY A 2 5.44 -15.44 13.63
N MET A 3 4.67 -15.84 12.61
CA MET A 3 4.94 -15.50 11.20
C MET A 3 5.10 -14.00 10.95
N THR A 4 4.24 -13.15 11.51
CA THR A 4 4.31 -11.69 11.35
C THR A 4 5.64 -11.15 11.87
N ARG A 5 6.05 -11.56 13.08
CA ARG A 5 7.31 -11.13 13.70
C ARG A 5 8.52 -11.58 12.87
N ASP A 6 8.49 -12.81 12.38
CA ASP A 6 9.59 -13.36 11.61
C ASP A 6 9.74 -12.69 10.24
N VAL A 7 8.63 -12.38 9.57
CA VAL A 7 8.64 -11.58 8.33
C VAL A 7 9.22 -10.20 8.61
N ILE A 8 8.73 -9.47 9.62
CA ILE A 8 9.24 -8.12 9.95
C ILE A 8 10.75 -8.16 10.23
N ARG A 9 11.20 -9.09 11.08
CA ARG A 9 12.62 -9.23 11.43
C ARG A 9 13.46 -9.55 10.19
N SER A 10 13.00 -10.45 9.33
CA SER A 10 13.71 -10.86 8.13
C SER A 10 13.73 -9.75 7.07
N SER A 11 12.65 -8.97 6.95
CA SER A 11 12.57 -7.80 6.07
C SER A 11 13.53 -6.70 6.50
N LEU A 12 13.60 -6.40 7.80
CA LEU A 12 14.54 -5.42 8.33
C LEU A 12 15.99 -5.88 8.12
N ASN A 13 16.29 -7.14 8.43
CA ASN A 13 17.62 -7.70 8.18
C ASN A 13 17.98 -7.64 6.68
N GLY A 14 17.04 -7.96 5.79
CA GLY A 14 17.23 -7.83 4.35
C GLY A 14 17.48 -6.39 3.91
N PHE A 15 16.73 -5.44 4.44
CA PHE A 15 16.93 -4.01 4.19
C PHE A 15 18.33 -3.55 4.61
N PHE A 16 18.78 -3.91 5.83
CA PHE A 16 20.10 -3.52 6.31
C PHE A 16 21.25 -4.16 5.53
N LYS A 17 21.12 -5.41 5.10
CA LYS A 17 22.12 -6.07 4.24
C LYS A 17 22.24 -5.42 2.86
N GLY A 18 21.13 -4.92 2.33
CA GLY A 18 21.07 -4.22 1.04
C GLY A 18 20.98 -2.70 1.15
N TYR A 19 21.37 -2.10 2.29
CA TYR A 19 21.02 -0.72 2.62
C TYR A 19 21.33 0.26 1.50
N GLN A 20 22.57 0.24 1.00
CA GLN A 20 23.03 1.10 -0.09
C GLN A 20 22.15 0.99 -1.35
N ALA A 21 21.81 -0.23 -1.77
CA ALA A 21 20.99 -0.46 -2.94
C ALA A 21 19.55 0.05 -2.72
N PHE A 22 18.94 -0.27 -1.58
CA PHE A 22 17.57 0.12 -1.28
C PHE A 22 17.41 1.62 -1.03
N THR A 23 18.36 2.28 -0.37
CA THR A 23 18.34 3.74 -0.20
C THR A 23 18.56 4.46 -1.52
N THR A 24 19.38 3.90 -2.41
CA THR A 24 19.59 4.46 -3.76
C THR A 24 18.32 4.35 -4.59
N ILE A 25 17.65 3.19 -4.56
CA ILE A 25 16.34 3.00 -5.19
C ILE A 25 15.30 3.97 -4.62
N ALA A 26 15.28 4.15 -3.29
CA ALA A 26 14.39 5.09 -2.62
C ALA A 26 14.64 6.53 -3.10
N ALA A 27 15.90 6.96 -3.15
CA ALA A 27 16.29 8.32 -3.51
C ALA A 27 16.05 8.64 -5.00
N ILE A 28 16.32 7.71 -5.90
CA ILE A 28 16.26 7.95 -7.35
C ILE A 28 14.85 7.73 -7.89
N PHE A 29 14.20 6.63 -7.49
CA PHE A 29 12.93 6.21 -8.08
C PHE A 29 11.74 6.49 -7.17
N VAL A 30 11.81 6.21 -5.88
CA VAL A 30 10.62 6.39 -5.02
C VAL A 30 10.43 7.86 -4.62
N PHE A 31 11.49 8.66 -4.61
CA PHE A 31 11.44 10.07 -4.22
C PHE A 31 10.53 10.93 -5.11
N PRO A 32 10.61 10.91 -6.45
CA PRO A 32 9.69 11.67 -7.30
C PRO A 32 8.22 11.28 -7.10
N ALA A 33 7.96 9.97 -6.93
CA ALA A 33 6.61 9.48 -6.67
C ALA A 33 6.10 9.93 -5.28
N SER A 34 6.92 9.81 -4.24
CA SER A 34 6.58 10.27 -2.89
C SER A 34 6.33 11.77 -2.83
N LEU A 35 7.15 12.58 -3.51
CA LEU A 35 6.96 14.02 -3.59
C LEU A 35 5.63 14.36 -4.27
N SER A 36 5.30 13.67 -5.36
CA SER A 36 4.03 13.85 -6.06
C SER A 36 2.84 13.52 -5.16
N VAL A 37 2.88 12.38 -4.45
CA VAL A 37 1.84 11.98 -3.48
C VAL A 37 1.70 13.04 -2.39
N LEU A 38 2.79 13.39 -1.69
CA LEU A 38 2.78 14.36 -0.59
C LEU A 38 2.27 15.73 -1.01
N LEU A 39 2.68 16.22 -2.18
CA LEU A 39 2.18 17.48 -2.73
C LEU A 39 0.71 17.37 -3.09
N SER A 40 0.29 16.29 -3.74
CA SER A 40 -1.11 16.11 -4.17
C SER A 40 -2.08 16.00 -2.99
N GLU A 41 -1.69 15.31 -1.92
CA GLU A 41 -2.40 15.23 -0.64
C GLU A 41 -2.35 16.55 0.13
N SER A 42 -1.38 17.42 -0.13
CA SER A 42 -1.25 18.70 0.56
C SER A 42 -2.25 19.76 0.12
N PHE A 43 -2.94 19.57 -1.00
CA PHE A 43 -3.87 20.56 -1.55
C PHE A 43 -5.25 20.62 -0.84
N ILE A 44 -5.37 20.13 0.41
CA ILE A 44 -6.63 20.10 1.17
C ILE A 44 -6.70 21.21 2.23
N PRO A 45 -7.82 21.95 2.36
CA PRO A 45 -8.77 22.41 1.37
C PRO A 45 -8.47 23.89 1.10
N SER A 46 -7.42 24.15 0.32
CA SER A 46 -7.17 25.49 -0.23
C SER A 46 -7.69 25.51 -1.65
N SER A 47 -9.00 25.71 -1.80
CA SER A 47 -9.59 26.44 -2.94
C SER A 47 -9.14 26.04 -4.35
N THR A 48 -8.76 24.79 -4.61
CA THR A 48 -8.65 24.31 -5.99
C THR A 48 -10.07 24.03 -6.47
N SER A 49 -10.49 24.76 -7.50
CA SER A 49 -11.82 24.65 -8.12
C SER A 49 -12.18 23.21 -8.47
N VAL A 50 -11.19 22.37 -8.78
CA VAL A 50 -11.36 20.97 -9.15
C VAL A 50 -11.79 20.08 -7.97
N ILE A 51 -11.14 20.17 -6.81
CA ILE A 51 -11.51 19.34 -5.64
C ILE A 51 -12.91 19.76 -5.15
N ALA A 52 -13.18 21.06 -5.12
CA ALA A 52 -14.50 21.58 -4.77
C ALA A 52 -15.57 21.10 -5.76
N ALA A 53 -15.30 21.16 -7.07
CA ALA A 53 -16.22 20.66 -8.08
C ALA A 53 -16.48 19.15 -7.94
N LEU A 54 -15.46 18.34 -7.72
CA LEU A 54 -15.60 16.90 -7.49
C LEU A 54 -16.44 16.61 -6.24
N SER A 55 -16.15 17.29 -5.14
CA SER A 55 -16.91 17.15 -3.89
C SER A 55 -18.39 17.52 -4.06
N ILE A 56 -18.70 18.58 -4.80
CA ILE A 56 -20.08 18.99 -5.11
C ILE A 56 -20.78 17.92 -5.97
N ARG A 57 -20.11 17.40 -7.00
CA ARG A 57 -20.68 16.37 -7.88
C ARG A 57 -20.92 15.06 -7.13
N LEU A 58 -19.97 14.60 -6.33
CA LEU A 58 -20.11 13.41 -5.50
C LEU A 58 -21.19 13.59 -4.43
N HIS A 59 -21.27 14.76 -3.79
CA HIS A 59 -22.34 15.07 -2.85
C HIS A 59 -23.72 14.99 -3.52
N SER A 60 -23.87 15.57 -4.71
CA SER A 60 -25.12 15.48 -5.48
C SER A 60 -25.48 14.03 -5.84
N LEU A 61 -24.49 13.19 -6.17
CA LEU A 61 -24.72 11.75 -6.38
C LEU A 61 -25.16 11.05 -5.10
N PHE A 62 -24.57 11.39 -3.95
CA PHE A 62 -24.96 10.80 -2.67
C PHE A 62 -26.37 11.20 -2.25
N GLN A 63 -26.75 12.46 -2.45
CA GLN A 63 -28.11 12.92 -2.23
C GLN A 63 -29.09 12.24 -3.18
N ALA A 64 -28.76 12.11 -4.46
CA ALA A 64 -29.60 11.41 -5.43
C ALA A 64 -29.74 9.91 -5.12
N ALA A 65 -28.74 9.30 -4.49
CA ALA A 65 -28.75 7.92 -4.03
C ALA A 65 -29.47 7.72 -2.68
N GLY A 66 -30.04 8.78 -2.09
CA GLY A 66 -30.78 8.67 -0.83
C GLY A 66 -29.91 8.38 0.40
N PHE A 67 -28.60 8.65 0.34
CA PHE A 67 -27.76 8.49 1.52
C PHE A 67 -28.12 9.53 2.59
N PRO A 68 -28.13 9.16 3.89
CA PRO A 68 -28.43 10.09 4.96
C PRO A 68 -27.27 11.09 5.12
N GLU A 69 -27.60 12.34 5.46
CA GLU A 69 -26.62 13.41 5.72
C GLU A 69 -25.95 13.22 7.10
N THR A 70 -25.13 12.17 7.22
CA THR A 70 -24.33 11.90 8.41
C THR A 70 -22.90 12.41 8.27
N LYS A 71 -22.22 12.64 9.40
CA LYS A 71 -20.81 13.03 9.45
C LYS A 71 -19.90 12.06 8.68
N PHE A 72 -20.25 10.77 8.64
CA PHE A 72 -19.53 9.76 7.87
C PHE A 72 -19.59 10.05 6.37
N PHE A 73 -20.77 10.22 5.78
CA PHE A 73 -20.90 10.45 4.35
C PHE A 73 -20.31 11.80 3.91
N SER A 74 -20.38 12.83 4.76
CA SER A 74 -19.68 14.10 4.48
C SER A 74 -18.16 13.93 4.49
N LEU A 75 -17.61 13.17 5.45
CA LEU A 75 -16.18 12.92 5.53
C LEU A 75 -15.71 12.02 4.38
N LEU A 76 -16.48 10.98 4.07
CA LEU A 76 -16.27 10.07 2.97
C LEU A 76 -16.25 10.82 1.63
N ASN A 77 -17.21 11.74 1.40
CA ASN A 77 -17.25 12.55 0.19
C ASN A 77 -15.96 13.37 0.01
N ILE A 78 -15.56 14.09 1.05
CA ILE A 78 -14.32 14.89 1.04
C ILE A 78 -13.12 13.98 0.77
N LYS A 79 -13.01 12.86 1.49
CA LYS A 79 -11.90 11.92 1.35
C LYS A 79 -11.86 11.26 -0.03
N LEU A 80 -12.99 10.84 -0.58
CA LEU A 80 -13.05 10.28 -1.94
C LEU A 80 -12.63 11.31 -2.98
N SER A 81 -13.14 12.54 -2.92
CA SER A 81 -12.75 13.59 -3.87
C SER A 81 -11.24 13.88 -3.83
N GLN A 82 -10.67 13.88 -2.62
CA GLN A 82 -9.25 14.07 -2.37
C GLN A 82 -8.44 12.90 -2.93
N THR A 83 -8.82 11.66 -2.61
CA THR A 83 -8.13 10.47 -3.10
C THR A 83 -8.18 10.37 -4.62
N ILE A 84 -9.31 10.69 -5.26
CA ILE A 84 -9.42 10.69 -6.74
C ILE A 84 -8.47 11.73 -7.34
N PHE A 85 -8.44 12.94 -6.78
CA PHE A 85 -7.56 14.00 -7.26
C PHE A 85 -6.08 13.64 -7.08
N SER A 86 -5.71 13.19 -5.88
CA SER A 86 -4.37 12.74 -5.52
C SER A 86 -3.90 11.59 -6.42
N PHE A 87 -4.77 10.61 -6.64
CA PHE A 87 -4.53 9.50 -7.55
C PHE A 87 -4.27 9.97 -8.97
N CYS A 88 -5.12 10.84 -9.55
CA CYS A 88 -4.90 11.36 -10.91
C CYS A 88 -3.57 12.13 -11.04
N MET A 89 -3.20 12.92 -10.03
CA MET A 89 -1.96 13.72 -10.06
C MET A 89 -0.71 12.85 -9.88
N SER A 90 -0.79 11.81 -9.05
CA SER A 90 0.33 10.89 -8.77
C SER A 90 0.44 9.71 -9.74
N LEU A 91 -0.60 9.43 -10.54
CA LEU A 91 -0.64 8.32 -11.50
C LEU A 91 0.55 8.27 -12.46
N PRO A 92 0.98 9.36 -13.14
CA PRO A 92 2.11 9.27 -14.06
C PRO A 92 3.42 8.90 -13.35
N PHE A 93 3.64 9.42 -12.13
CA PHE A 93 4.83 9.12 -11.33
C PHE A 93 4.79 7.71 -10.74
N THR A 94 3.59 7.24 -10.39
CA THR A 94 3.37 5.87 -9.91
C THR A 94 3.65 4.86 -11.02
N LEU A 95 3.11 5.11 -12.22
CA LEU A 95 3.29 4.23 -13.38
C LEU A 95 4.73 4.20 -13.88
N THR A 96 5.49 5.29 -13.73
CA THR A 96 6.88 5.35 -14.17
C THR A 96 7.84 4.96 -13.05
N PHE A 97 8.05 5.87 -12.09
CA PHE A 97 9.10 5.73 -11.10
C PHE A 97 8.78 4.69 -10.02
N LEU A 98 7.55 4.62 -9.50
CA LEU A 98 7.22 3.65 -8.45
C LEU A 98 7.19 2.21 -8.98
N LEU A 99 6.64 2.00 -10.18
CA LEU A 99 6.68 0.68 -10.82
C LEU A 99 8.11 0.24 -11.13
N LEU A 100 8.97 1.17 -11.56
CA LEU A 100 10.39 0.86 -11.74
C LEU A 100 11.09 0.54 -10.41
N ALA A 101 10.77 1.25 -9.33
CA ALA A 101 11.29 0.91 -8.01
C ALA A 101 10.86 -0.49 -7.57
N LYS A 102 9.58 -0.84 -7.76
CA LYS A 102 9.04 -2.17 -7.49
C LYS A 102 9.77 -3.24 -8.30
N SER A 103 9.99 -3.03 -9.60
CA SER A 103 10.72 -4.00 -10.43
C SER A 103 12.17 -4.17 -9.97
N CYS A 104 12.86 -3.09 -9.59
CA CYS A 104 14.22 -3.14 -9.05
C CYS A 104 14.30 -3.99 -7.77
N VAL A 105 13.42 -3.73 -6.80
CA VAL A 105 13.41 -4.48 -5.55
C VAL A 105 13.07 -5.94 -5.81
N ILE A 106 12.05 -6.23 -6.62
CA ILE A 106 11.64 -7.61 -6.95
C ILE A 106 12.81 -8.38 -7.59
N GLN A 107 13.56 -7.77 -8.51
CA GLN A 107 14.71 -8.42 -9.12
C GLN A 107 15.83 -8.72 -8.13
N ILE A 108 16.12 -7.81 -7.21
CA ILE A 108 17.10 -8.06 -6.15
C ILE A 108 16.70 -9.30 -5.35
N PHE A 109 15.42 -9.46 -5.04
CA PHE A 109 14.93 -10.67 -4.39
C PHE A 109 15.06 -11.87 -5.33
N ARG A 110 14.62 -11.79 -6.58
CA ARG A 110 14.68 -12.92 -7.54
C ARG A 110 16.09 -13.46 -7.79
N ASP A 111 17.05 -12.58 -8.04
CA ASP A 111 18.42 -12.95 -8.43
C ASP A 111 19.29 -13.35 -7.22
N SER A 112 18.93 -12.93 -6.01
CA SER A 112 19.64 -13.30 -4.77
C SER A 112 18.77 -14.18 -3.86
N PRO A 113 18.77 -15.52 -4.07
CA PRO A 113 18.19 -16.44 -3.08
C PRO A 113 18.97 -16.41 -1.76
N ARG A 114 20.26 -16.08 -1.80
CA ARG A 114 21.14 -15.90 -0.63
C ARG A 114 21.59 -14.45 -0.54
N TYR A 115 21.47 -13.88 0.66
CA TYR A 115 21.72 -12.49 1.06
C TYR A 115 23.16 -11.95 0.85
N GLY A 116 23.95 -12.53 -0.06
CA GLY A 116 25.40 -12.31 -0.15
C GLY A 116 25.84 -11.10 -0.97
N GLN A 117 25.09 -10.69 -2.00
CA GLN A 117 25.53 -9.57 -2.85
C GLN A 117 24.34 -8.87 -3.55
N LEU A 118 23.71 -7.94 -2.84
CA LEU A 118 22.63 -7.10 -3.38
C LEU A 118 23.23 -5.98 -4.24
N VAL A 119 23.53 -6.29 -5.51
CA VAL A 119 23.98 -5.30 -6.51
C VAL A 119 22.76 -4.70 -7.19
N VAL A 120 22.75 -3.38 -7.41
CA VAL A 120 21.71 -2.71 -8.19
C VAL A 120 21.69 -3.34 -9.60
N PRO A 121 20.57 -3.94 -10.04
CA PRO A 121 20.56 -4.62 -11.33
C PRO A 121 20.72 -3.60 -12.46
N HIS A 122 21.39 -4.01 -13.54
CA HIS A 122 21.60 -3.16 -14.71
C HIS A 122 20.26 -2.87 -15.39
N PHE A 123 20.07 -1.64 -15.90
CA PHE A 123 18.80 -1.19 -16.51
C PHE A 123 18.23 -2.16 -17.57
N SER A 124 19.09 -2.88 -18.28
CA SER A 124 18.73 -3.87 -19.31
C SER A 124 17.96 -5.08 -18.77
N LYS A 125 18.11 -5.42 -17.49
CA LYS A 125 17.42 -6.56 -16.88
C LYS A 125 15.97 -6.24 -16.50
N PHE A 126 15.57 -4.97 -16.35
CA PHE A 126 14.20 -4.58 -15.93
C PHE A 126 13.20 -4.48 -17.07
N LEU A 127 13.67 -4.19 -18.28
CA LEU A 127 12.85 -4.03 -19.48
C LEU A 127 11.82 -5.16 -19.71
N PRO A 128 12.17 -6.45 -19.55
CA PRO A 128 11.23 -7.54 -19.80
C PRO A 128 10.17 -7.72 -18.71
N ILE A 129 10.43 -7.29 -17.46
CA ILE A 129 9.49 -7.44 -16.33
C ILE A 129 8.51 -6.27 -16.28
N TYR A 130 8.92 -5.09 -16.75
CA TYR A 130 8.11 -3.88 -16.74
C TYR A 130 6.72 -4.02 -17.41
N PRO A 131 6.54 -4.60 -18.61
CA PRO A 131 5.22 -4.70 -19.24
C PRO A 131 4.24 -5.56 -18.45
N SER A 132 4.73 -6.65 -17.84
CA SER A 132 3.96 -7.52 -16.94
C SER A 132 3.44 -6.74 -15.72
N LEU A 133 4.33 -6.01 -15.05
CA LEU A 133 4.01 -5.18 -13.89
C LEU A 133 3.05 -4.06 -14.25
N PHE A 134 3.27 -3.41 -15.39
CA PHE A 134 2.41 -2.35 -15.89
C PHE A 134 1.00 -2.87 -16.15
N SER A 135 0.87 -4.01 -16.84
CA SER A 135 -0.41 -4.67 -17.08
C SER A 135 -1.13 -4.98 -15.75
N THR A 136 -0.45 -5.64 -14.81
CA THR A 136 -0.99 -5.93 -13.48
C THR A 136 -1.40 -4.66 -12.73
N HIS A 137 -0.65 -3.57 -12.86
CA HIS A 137 -1.00 -2.30 -12.23
C HIS A 137 -2.26 -1.67 -12.82
N ILE A 138 -2.47 -1.72 -14.14
CA ILE A 138 -3.72 -1.27 -14.77
C ILE A 138 -4.89 -2.11 -14.25
N PHE A 139 -4.75 -3.43 -14.18
CA PHE A 139 -5.79 -4.28 -13.57
C PHE A 139 -6.03 -3.95 -12.10
N ASN A 140 -4.99 -3.66 -11.32
CA ASN A 140 -5.13 -3.23 -9.92
C ASN A 140 -5.94 -1.94 -9.79
N ILE A 141 -5.80 -0.99 -10.72
CA ILE A 141 -6.61 0.24 -10.74
C ILE A 141 -8.09 -0.12 -10.95
N PHE A 142 -8.40 -0.99 -11.91
CA PHE A 142 -9.78 -1.45 -12.14
C PHE A 142 -10.36 -2.19 -10.93
N VAL A 143 -9.58 -3.07 -10.29
CA VAL A 143 -10.01 -3.81 -9.09
C VAL A 143 -10.25 -2.85 -7.92
N PHE A 144 -9.37 -1.87 -7.72
CA PHE A 144 -9.55 -0.86 -6.68
C PHE A 144 -10.81 -0.01 -6.91
N LEU A 145 -11.05 0.42 -8.15
CA LEU A 145 -12.25 1.17 -8.51
C LEU A 145 -13.52 0.32 -8.35
N SER A 146 -13.49 -0.94 -8.81
CA SER A 146 -14.60 -1.89 -8.67
C SER A 146 -14.92 -2.17 -7.20
N SER A 147 -13.90 -2.34 -6.34
CA SER A 147 -14.07 -2.50 -4.90
C SER A 147 -14.75 -1.29 -4.27
N ASN A 148 -14.38 -0.08 -4.66
CA ASN A 148 -15.03 1.14 -4.17
C ASN A 148 -16.50 1.20 -4.59
N VAL A 149 -16.80 0.97 -5.88
CA VAL A 149 -18.16 0.97 -6.40
C VAL A 149 -19.01 -0.11 -5.72
N THR A 150 -18.49 -1.31 -5.56
CA THR A 150 -19.18 -2.44 -4.91
C THR A 150 -19.52 -2.11 -3.47
N THR A 151 -18.57 -1.54 -2.72
CA THR A 151 -18.77 -1.21 -1.31
C THR A 151 -19.77 -0.06 -1.15
N LEU A 152 -19.70 0.96 -2.01
CA LEU A 152 -20.69 2.05 -2.02
C LEU A 152 -22.09 1.55 -2.40
N SER A 153 -22.19 0.62 -3.34
CA SER A 153 -23.46 -0.05 -3.70
C SER A 153 -24.03 -0.86 -2.55
N LEU A 154 -23.18 -1.56 -1.80
CA LEU A 154 -23.58 -2.33 -0.62
C LEU A 154 -24.06 -1.42 0.52
N LEU A 155 -23.36 -0.29 0.74
CA LEU A 155 -23.83 0.75 1.65
C LEU A 155 -25.17 1.33 1.18
N PHE A 156 -25.32 1.62 -0.11
CA PHE A 156 -26.58 2.11 -0.67
C PHE A 156 -27.73 1.14 -0.37
N LEU A 157 -27.53 -0.16 -0.62
CA LEU A 157 -28.52 -1.18 -0.33
C LEU A 157 -28.83 -1.26 1.17
N LEU A 158 -27.81 -1.17 2.02
CA LEU A 158 -27.94 -1.23 3.47
C LEU A 158 -28.77 -0.06 4.02
N PHE A 159 -28.48 1.17 3.58
CA PHE A 159 -29.18 2.36 4.05
C PHE A 159 -30.61 2.47 3.49
N ASN A 160 -30.80 2.24 2.20
CA ASN A 160 -32.14 2.27 1.59
C ASN A 160 -33.01 1.10 2.06
N GLY A 161 -32.41 -0.08 2.30
CA GLY A 161 -33.10 -1.22 2.89
C GLY A 161 -33.57 -0.92 4.31
N ALA A 162 -32.71 -0.35 5.15
CA ALA A 162 -33.07 0.06 6.51
C ALA A 162 -34.20 1.11 6.51
N ASP A 163 -34.19 2.05 5.55
CA ASP A 163 -35.25 3.03 5.38
C ASP A 163 -36.60 2.39 5.00
N LEU A 164 -36.58 1.40 4.11
CA LEU A 164 -37.77 0.64 3.70
C LEU A 164 -38.40 -0.14 4.86
N PHE A 165 -37.59 -0.67 5.79
CA PHE A 165 -38.06 -1.33 7.01
C PHE A 165 -38.51 -0.35 8.11
N GLY A 166 -38.46 0.97 7.85
CA GLY A 166 -38.91 1.99 8.80
C GLY A 166 -37.94 2.24 9.95
N LEU A 167 -36.66 1.82 9.84
CA LEU A 167 -35.63 2.02 10.86
C LEU A 167 -35.05 3.46 10.82
N LYS A 168 -35.94 4.45 10.94
CA LYS A 168 -35.63 5.89 10.78
C LYS A 168 -35.12 6.59 12.04
N SER A 169 -34.98 5.89 13.16
CA SER A 169 -34.52 6.51 14.40
C SER A 169 -33.04 6.88 14.29
N ASP A 170 -32.69 8.11 14.70
CA ASP A 170 -31.34 8.68 14.62
C ASP A 170 -30.26 7.76 15.20
N ALA A 171 -30.57 7.05 16.29
CA ALA A 171 -29.65 6.10 16.91
C ALA A 171 -29.27 4.95 15.97
N TYR A 172 -30.23 4.43 15.20
CA TYR A 172 -29.99 3.37 14.22
C TYR A 172 -29.20 3.88 13.03
N VAL A 173 -29.50 5.09 12.53
CA VAL A 173 -28.77 5.71 11.42
C VAL A 173 -27.30 5.93 11.80
N ILE A 174 -27.03 6.40 13.02
CA ILE A 174 -25.67 6.57 13.54
C ILE A 174 -24.96 5.21 13.68
N LEU A 175 -25.62 4.21 14.26
CA LEU A 175 -25.06 2.86 14.40
C LEU A 175 -24.72 2.26 13.03
N LEU A 176 -25.63 2.39 12.06
CA LEU A 176 -25.46 1.89 10.70
C LEU A 176 -24.32 2.61 9.97
N SER A 177 -24.16 3.90 10.22
CA SER A 177 -23.05 4.73 9.73
C SER A 177 -21.70 4.28 10.28
N VAL A 178 -21.62 3.97 11.57
CA VAL A 178 -20.40 3.42 12.20
C VAL A 178 -20.07 2.05 11.62
N ILE A 179 -21.05 1.15 11.51
CA ILE A 179 -20.86 -0.18 10.90
C ILE A 179 -20.41 -0.04 9.44
N GLY A 180 -21.07 0.83 8.68
CA GLY A 180 -20.74 1.10 7.28
C GLY A 180 -19.32 1.63 7.12
N ALA A 181 -18.86 2.50 8.01
CA ALA A 181 -17.48 3.01 8.02
C ALA A 181 -16.46 1.90 8.26
N ILE A 182 -16.72 1.02 9.23
CA ILE A 182 -15.83 -0.12 9.54
C ILE A 182 -15.77 -1.07 8.35
N VAL A 183 -16.92 -1.45 7.80
CA VAL A 183 -17.01 -2.34 6.62
C VAL A 183 -16.27 -1.72 5.44
N TYR A 184 -16.52 -0.44 5.13
CA TYR A 184 -15.85 0.25 4.04
C TYR A 184 -14.33 0.25 4.22
N SER A 185 -13.84 0.59 5.41
CA SER A 185 -12.40 0.60 5.70
C SER A 185 -11.77 -0.78 5.55
N VAL A 186 -12.41 -1.84 6.05
CA VAL A 186 -11.91 -3.22 5.93
C VAL A 186 -11.83 -3.63 4.46
N PHE A 187 -12.89 -3.41 3.67
CA PHE A 187 -12.90 -3.77 2.25
C PHE A 187 -11.78 -3.05 1.49
N ILE A 188 -11.64 -1.73 1.66
CA ILE A 188 -10.58 -0.98 0.99
C ILE A 188 -9.19 -1.43 1.43
N ALA A 189 -8.96 -1.66 2.73
CA ALA A 189 -7.69 -2.15 3.24
C ALA A 189 -7.32 -3.53 2.67
N THR A 190 -8.29 -4.45 2.60
CA THR A 190 -8.08 -5.78 2.01
C THR A 190 -7.73 -5.70 0.53
N THR A 191 -8.44 -4.86 -0.23
CA THR A 191 -8.17 -4.65 -1.66
C THR A 191 -6.78 -4.07 -1.88
N THR A 192 -6.35 -3.08 -1.09
CA THR A 192 -5.00 -2.51 -1.17
C THR A 192 -3.92 -3.56 -0.95
N VAL A 193 -4.06 -4.41 0.07
CA VAL A 193 -3.10 -5.48 0.35
C VAL A 193 -3.03 -6.49 -0.79
N ILE A 194 -4.19 -6.91 -1.33
CA ILE A 194 -4.26 -7.85 -2.45
C ILE A 194 -3.62 -7.25 -3.71
N CYS A 195 -3.93 -6.00 -4.05
CA CYS A 195 -3.34 -5.31 -5.20
C CYS A 195 -1.82 -5.15 -5.07
N ASN A 196 -1.32 -4.76 -3.89
CA ASN A 196 0.11 -4.64 -3.64
C ASN A 196 0.81 -6.00 -3.80
N LEU A 197 0.23 -7.06 -3.25
CA LEU A 197 0.76 -8.42 -3.39
C LEU A 197 0.69 -8.93 -4.83
N ALA A 198 -0.36 -8.63 -5.58
CA ALA A 198 -0.50 -9.01 -6.99
C ALA A 198 0.63 -8.43 -7.85
N THR A 199 1.03 -7.18 -7.60
CA THR A 199 2.19 -6.58 -8.29
C THR A 199 3.49 -7.32 -7.96
N ILE A 200 3.68 -7.75 -6.71
CA ILE A 200 4.85 -8.55 -6.32
C ILE A 200 4.85 -9.91 -7.01
N ILE A 201 3.71 -10.62 -7.00
CA ILE A 201 3.55 -11.93 -7.65
C ILE A 201 3.83 -11.82 -9.15
N SER A 202 3.28 -10.79 -9.79
CA SER A 202 3.50 -10.52 -11.21
C SER A 202 4.99 -10.45 -11.56
N GLY A 203 5.79 -9.74 -10.76
CA GLY A 203 7.23 -9.64 -10.99
C GLY A 203 8.06 -10.85 -10.56
N MET A 204 7.62 -11.57 -9.52
CA MET A 204 8.32 -12.77 -9.03
C MET A 204 8.09 -13.98 -9.94
N GLU A 205 6.87 -14.16 -10.44
CA GLU A 205 6.46 -15.32 -11.24
C GLU A 205 6.34 -15.03 -12.75
N ASN A 206 6.66 -13.82 -13.20
CA ASN A 206 6.43 -13.36 -14.59
C ASN A 206 4.99 -13.63 -15.06
N CYS A 207 4.01 -13.38 -14.19
CA CYS A 207 2.59 -13.52 -14.48
C CYS A 207 1.96 -12.14 -14.74
N ASP A 208 1.01 -12.07 -15.67
CA ASP A 208 0.47 -10.79 -16.14
C ASP A 208 -0.99 -10.60 -15.76
N GLY A 209 -1.34 -9.36 -15.43
CA GLY A 209 -2.73 -8.90 -15.34
C GLY A 209 -3.55 -9.63 -14.28
N TYR A 210 -4.71 -10.14 -14.68
CA TYR A 210 -5.68 -10.74 -13.75
C TYR A 210 -5.19 -12.04 -13.08
N ILE A 211 -4.28 -12.79 -13.73
CA ILE A 211 -3.76 -14.05 -13.18
C ILE A 211 -3.01 -13.80 -11.88
N SER A 212 -2.20 -12.74 -11.85
CA SER A 212 -1.46 -12.31 -10.66
C SER A 212 -2.39 -11.89 -9.52
N ILE A 213 -3.52 -11.29 -9.84
CA ILE A 213 -4.54 -10.90 -8.86
C ILE A 213 -5.24 -12.12 -8.29
N LEU A 214 -5.64 -13.08 -9.13
CA LEU A 214 -6.25 -14.34 -8.66
C LEU A 214 -5.29 -15.10 -7.73
N LYS A 215 -4.01 -15.19 -8.10
CA LYS A 215 -2.97 -15.79 -7.24
C LYS A 215 -2.82 -15.04 -5.92
N ALA A 216 -2.83 -13.70 -5.93
CA ALA A 216 -2.81 -12.90 -4.71
C ALA A 216 -4.02 -13.17 -3.81
N CYS A 217 -5.22 -13.30 -4.38
CA CYS A 217 -6.43 -13.68 -3.65
C CYS A 217 -6.33 -15.08 -3.02
N ILE A 218 -5.79 -16.05 -3.76
CA ILE A 218 -5.58 -17.42 -3.26
C ILE A 218 -4.55 -17.41 -2.11
N LEU A 219 -3.42 -16.72 -2.30
CA LEU A 219 -2.33 -16.65 -1.31
C LEU A 219 -2.74 -15.93 -0.02
N THR A 220 -3.66 -14.98 -0.11
CA THR A 220 -4.19 -14.24 1.06
C THR A 220 -5.38 -14.95 1.71
N ARG A 221 -5.96 -15.97 1.06
CA ARG A 221 -7.09 -16.72 1.61
C ARG A 221 -6.68 -17.41 2.92
N GLY A 222 -7.38 -17.10 3.99
CA GLY A 222 -7.07 -17.62 5.34
C GLY A 222 -5.90 -16.93 6.05
N ARG A 223 -5.16 -16.03 5.37
CA ARG A 223 -4.00 -15.28 5.92
C ARG A 223 -4.16 -13.76 5.79
N ILE A 224 -5.38 -13.28 5.55
CA ILE A 224 -5.63 -11.85 5.31
C ILE A 224 -5.33 -10.98 6.54
N ALA A 225 -5.64 -11.49 7.75
CA ALA A 225 -5.32 -10.79 8.99
C ALA A 225 -3.80 -10.62 9.18
N THR A 226 -3.00 -11.64 8.83
CA THR A 226 -1.53 -11.53 8.87
C THR A 226 -0.99 -10.57 7.83
N ALA A 227 -1.57 -10.56 6.62
CA ALA A 227 -1.17 -9.62 5.57
C ALA A 227 -1.48 -8.17 5.95
N LEU A 228 -2.69 -7.92 6.49
CA LEU A 228 -3.08 -6.62 7.03
C LEU A 228 -2.17 -6.19 8.19
N ALA A 229 -1.86 -7.10 9.12
CA ALA A 229 -0.97 -6.80 10.23
C ALA A 229 0.46 -6.47 9.80
N LEU A 230 0.94 -7.00 8.66
CA LEU A 230 2.25 -6.68 8.10
C LEU A 230 2.28 -5.34 7.37
N ALA A 231 1.21 -4.97 6.67
CA ALA A 231 1.10 -3.70 5.96
C ALA A 231 0.77 -2.52 6.89
N LEU A 232 0.14 -2.79 8.04
CA LEU A 232 -0.34 -1.76 8.96
C LEU A 232 0.77 -0.81 9.47
N PRO A 233 1.94 -1.27 9.95
CA PRO A 233 2.97 -0.39 10.50
C PRO A 233 3.54 0.57 9.45
N THR A 234 3.80 0.08 8.23
CA THR A 234 4.32 0.91 7.13
C THR A 234 3.30 1.92 6.66
N ASN A 235 2.02 1.52 6.56
CA ASN A 235 0.92 2.43 6.19
C ASN A 235 0.70 3.54 7.22
N ILE A 236 0.72 3.21 8.51
CA ILE A 236 0.66 4.22 9.58
C ILE A 236 1.86 5.16 9.49
N GLY A 237 3.06 4.62 9.25
CA GLY A 237 4.27 5.41 9.04
C GLY A 237 4.12 6.41 7.89
N MET A 238 3.65 5.97 6.73
CA MET A 238 3.42 6.84 5.57
C MET A 238 2.40 7.94 5.88
N THR A 239 1.27 7.60 6.50
CA THR A 239 0.26 8.59 6.91
C THR A 239 0.79 9.61 7.92
N ILE A 240 1.66 9.19 8.85
CA ILE A 240 2.34 10.12 9.77
C ILE A 240 3.23 11.09 8.99
N MET A 241 3.98 10.61 8.00
CA MET A 241 4.83 11.47 7.16
C MET A 241 3.99 12.44 6.31
N GLU A 242 2.87 11.99 5.75
CA GLU A 242 1.91 12.84 5.03
C GLU A 242 1.35 13.95 5.93
N ALA A 243 0.88 13.60 7.12
CA ALA A 243 0.37 14.55 8.10
C ALA A 243 1.46 15.54 8.57
N LEU A 244 2.68 15.06 8.76
CA LEU A 244 3.82 15.87 9.18
C LEU A 244 4.23 16.85 8.07
N PHE A 245 4.21 16.42 6.80
CA PHE A 245 4.44 17.28 5.65
C PHE A 245 3.40 18.41 5.57
N GLN A 246 2.12 18.07 5.73
CA GLN A 246 1.05 19.08 5.77
C GLN A 246 1.22 20.06 6.94
N PHE A 247 1.51 19.55 8.14
CA PHE A 247 1.61 20.37 9.34
C PHE A 247 2.85 21.27 9.35
N ARG A 248 4.00 20.78 8.92
CA ARG A 248 5.27 21.53 8.95
C ARG A 248 5.44 22.41 7.73
N ILE A 249 5.27 21.84 6.53
CA ILE A 249 5.63 22.51 5.28
C ILE A 249 4.47 23.36 4.78
N MET A 250 3.30 22.75 4.59
CA MET A 250 2.17 23.43 3.94
C MET A 250 1.55 24.51 4.83
N ARG A 251 1.53 24.29 6.14
CA ARG A 251 1.10 25.32 7.10
C ARG A 251 1.98 26.57 7.01
N GLN A 252 3.31 26.39 6.97
CA GLN A 252 4.24 27.52 6.88
C GLN A 252 4.15 28.22 5.52
N TYR A 253 4.04 27.46 4.43
CA TYR A 253 3.81 28.02 3.11
C TYR A 253 2.55 28.88 3.06
N ARG A 254 1.44 28.41 3.65
CA ARG A 254 0.17 29.16 3.70
C ARG A 254 0.27 30.46 4.50
N ILE A 255 1.11 30.51 5.54
CA ILE A 255 1.27 31.69 6.39
C ILE A 255 2.28 32.68 5.79
N SER A 256 3.42 32.18 5.32
CA SER A 256 4.55 33.02 4.88
C SER A 256 4.56 33.32 3.38
N GLY A 257 3.81 32.58 2.55
CA GLY A 257 3.77 32.71 1.10
C GLY A 257 5.05 32.34 0.35
N ASN A 258 6.16 32.13 1.07
CA ASN A 258 7.50 31.90 0.52
C ASN A 258 8.11 30.61 1.07
N PHE A 259 8.85 29.90 0.21
CA PHE A 259 9.69 28.78 0.63
C PHE A 259 11.06 29.30 1.03
N SER A 260 11.38 29.23 2.33
CA SER A 260 12.75 29.41 2.78
C SER A 260 13.56 28.14 2.48
N PRO A 261 14.89 28.24 2.27
CA PRO A 261 15.73 27.07 2.02
C PRO A 261 15.69 26.04 3.17
N ALA A 262 15.46 26.48 4.41
CA ALA A 262 15.28 25.62 5.56
C ALA A 262 14.02 24.74 5.43
N ILE A 263 12.90 25.32 4.98
CA ILE A 263 11.64 24.59 4.74
C ILE A 263 11.82 23.58 3.60
N MET A 264 12.56 23.96 2.55
CA MET A 264 12.81 23.06 1.43
C MET A 264 13.64 21.83 1.85
N TRP A 265 14.62 22.03 2.73
CA TRP A 265 15.41 20.93 3.29
C TRP A 265 14.58 20.01 4.21
N GLU A 266 13.69 20.59 5.01
CA GLU A 266 12.74 19.82 5.84
C GLU A 266 11.79 18.99 4.95
N ALA A 267 11.24 19.60 3.89
CA ALA A 267 10.38 18.93 2.93
C ALA A 267 11.10 17.76 2.21
N PHE A 268 12.36 17.96 1.82
CA PHE A 268 13.19 16.91 1.23
C PHE A 268 13.40 15.75 2.20
N SER A 269 13.72 16.04 3.46
CA SER A 269 13.95 15.03 4.50
C SER A 269 12.70 14.20 4.78
N ILE A 270 11.54 14.85 4.88
CA ILE A 270 10.24 14.19 5.08
C ILE A 270 9.92 13.27 3.89
N THR A 271 10.09 13.78 2.67
CA THR A 271 9.85 13.03 1.43
C THR A 271 10.77 11.83 1.30
N TYR A 272 12.04 11.97 1.71
CA TYR A 272 13.01 10.89 1.69
C TYR A 272 12.65 9.78 2.69
N ILE A 273 12.25 10.12 3.92
CA ILE A 273 11.79 9.13 4.91
C ILE A 273 10.53 8.42 4.40
N HIS A 274 9.58 9.16 3.81
CA HIS A 274 8.39 8.57 3.17
C HIS A 274 8.78 7.57 2.07
N SER A 275 9.79 7.91 1.27
CA SER A 275 10.31 7.03 0.21
C SER A 275 10.95 5.75 0.76
N ILE A 276 11.69 5.83 1.86
CA ILE A 276 12.25 4.66 2.55
C ILE A 276 11.12 3.75 3.05
N LEU A 277 10.06 4.31 3.65
CA LEU A 277 8.92 3.53 4.15
C LEU A 277 8.23 2.76 3.03
N MET A 278 8.04 3.38 1.86
CA MET A 278 7.52 2.69 0.67
C MET A 278 8.43 1.54 0.22
N VAL A 279 9.76 1.71 0.22
CA VAL A 279 10.69 0.61 -0.13
C VAL A 279 10.61 -0.52 0.91
N ILE A 280 10.52 -0.20 2.20
CA ILE A 280 10.34 -1.19 3.25
C ILE A 280 9.03 -1.96 3.05
N GLU A 281 7.92 -1.30 2.70
CA GLU A 281 6.65 -1.96 2.39
C GLU A 281 6.80 -2.96 1.22
N ILE A 282 7.51 -2.58 0.16
CA ILE A 282 7.80 -3.47 -0.97
C ILE A 282 8.60 -4.69 -0.50
N ILE A 283 9.65 -4.49 0.31
CA ILE A 283 10.47 -5.57 0.88
C ILE A 283 9.63 -6.50 1.78
N VAL A 284 8.78 -5.94 2.63
CA VAL A 284 7.86 -6.70 3.50
C VAL A 284 6.92 -7.55 2.65
N SER A 285 6.38 -6.99 1.57
CA SER A 285 5.50 -7.71 0.65
C SER A 285 6.21 -8.85 -0.09
N CYS A 286 7.46 -8.64 -0.55
CA CYS A 286 8.30 -9.69 -1.13
C CYS A 286 8.59 -10.83 -0.14
N MET A 287 8.94 -10.50 1.10
CA MET A 287 9.23 -11.48 2.14
C MET A 287 7.98 -12.25 2.57
N TYR A 288 6.83 -11.58 2.65
CA TYR A 288 5.54 -12.21 2.92
C TYR A 288 5.19 -13.22 1.82
N TYR A 289 5.32 -12.84 0.54
CA TYR A 289 5.12 -13.74 -0.60
C TYR A 289 6.01 -14.99 -0.50
N ARG A 290 7.32 -14.81 -0.28
CA ARG A 290 8.26 -15.92 -0.11
C ARG A 290 7.88 -16.87 1.02
N ARG A 291 7.49 -16.32 2.17
CA ARG A 291 7.07 -17.12 3.32
C ARG A 291 5.79 -17.89 3.03
N CYS A 292 4.82 -17.29 2.35
CA CYS A 292 3.62 -18.01 1.96
C CYS A 292 3.91 -19.16 0.99
N MET A 293 4.78 -18.95 0.00
CA MET A 293 5.20 -20.01 -0.91
C MET A 293 5.92 -21.14 -0.19
N LEU A 294 6.83 -20.84 0.74
CA LEU A 294 7.49 -21.86 1.55
C LEU A 294 6.50 -22.71 2.36
N LEU A 295 5.53 -22.06 3.01
CA LEU A 295 4.48 -22.74 3.78
C LEU A 295 3.63 -23.69 2.91
N ASP A 296 3.33 -23.28 1.69
CA ASP A 296 2.52 -24.06 0.77
C ASP A 296 3.31 -25.25 0.19
N CYS A 297 4.64 -25.12 0.02
CA CYS A 297 5.54 -26.23 -0.31
C CYS A 297 5.75 -27.21 0.87
N THR A 298 5.89 -26.72 2.10
CA THR A 298 6.09 -27.58 3.29
C THR A 298 4.85 -28.41 3.65
N ASN A 299 3.67 -28.01 3.21
CA ASN A 299 2.47 -28.84 3.31
C ASN A 299 2.46 -30.00 2.29
N GLY A 300 3.42 -30.02 1.36
CA GLY A 300 3.64 -31.08 0.38
C GLY A 300 4.86 -31.96 0.66
N GLU A 301 5.93 -31.43 1.26
CA GLU A 301 7.17 -32.19 1.53
C GLU A 301 7.83 -31.71 2.84
N GLU A 302 8.03 -32.65 3.78
CA GLU A 302 8.65 -32.49 5.11
C GLU A 302 10.17 -32.18 5.10
N GLU A 303 10.80 -31.83 3.98
CA GLU A 303 12.28 -31.80 3.88
C GLU A 303 12.96 -30.41 4.01
N VAL A 304 12.24 -29.29 4.15
CA VAL A 304 12.88 -27.95 4.23
C VAL A 304 13.08 -27.45 5.67
N GLU A 305 12.63 -28.21 6.67
CA GLU A 305 12.74 -27.81 8.08
C GLU A 305 14.16 -27.97 8.67
N GLU A 306 15.08 -28.64 7.97
CA GLU A 306 16.49 -28.74 8.38
C GLU A 306 17.30 -27.47 8.05
N GLU A 307 17.07 -26.82 6.89
CA GLU A 307 17.90 -25.66 6.46
C GLU A 307 17.59 -24.35 7.24
N TRP A 308 16.49 -24.30 8.01
CA TRP A 308 16.19 -23.16 8.90
C TRP A 308 16.62 -23.40 10.36
N ARG A 309 16.91 -24.64 10.75
CA ARG A 309 17.30 -24.98 12.13
C ARG A 309 18.80 -24.82 12.38
N GLU A 310 19.63 -24.85 11.34
CA GLU A 310 21.09 -24.63 11.41
C GLU A 310 21.53 -23.16 11.67
N LEU A 311 20.60 -22.21 11.75
CA LEU A 311 20.89 -20.78 11.97
C LEU A 311 20.83 -20.31 13.43
N GLN A 312 20.86 -21.23 14.40
CA GLN A 312 21.24 -20.89 15.78
C GLN A 312 22.74 -21.15 15.96
N PRO A 313 23.53 -20.18 16.45
CA PRO A 313 24.95 -20.40 16.69
C PRO A 313 25.13 -21.51 17.73
N GLU A 314 25.91 -22.52 17.34
CA GLU A 314 26.28 -23.65 18.16
C GLU A 314 27.10 -23.20 19.38
N ASP A 315 26.64 -23.58 20.56
CA ASP A 315 27.48 -23.78 21.73
C ASP A 315 26.93 -24.99 22.50
N LYS A 316 27.42 -26.18 22.14
CA LYS A 316 27.91 -27.23 23.06
C LYS A 316 28.24 -28.52 22.30
N ALA A 317 29.54 -28.66 22.04
CA ALA A 317 30.40 -29.75 22.51
C ALA A 317 29.80 -31.17 22.68
N SER A 318 30.41 -32.09 21.92
CA SER A 318 30.83 -33.44 22.33
C SER A 318 29.80 -34.58 22.33
N CYS A 319 30.05 -35.59 21.47
CA CYS A 319 30.35 -37.01 21.81
C CYS A 319 30.23 -37.86 20.53
N PHE A 320 31.32 -38.34 19.92
CA PHE A 320 32.10 -39.57 20.18
C PHE A 320 31.80 -40.67 19.13
N VAL A 321 32.86 -40.94 18.34
CA VAL A 321 33.19 -42.10 17.48
C VAL A 321 32.31 -42.37 16.26
#